data_AF-A0A3R7ACC4-F1
#
_entry.id   AF-A0A3R7ACC4-F1
#
_cell.length_a   1.000
_cell.length_b   1.000
_cell.length_c   1.000
_cell.angle_alpha   90.00
_cell.angle_beta   90.00
_cell.angle_gamma   90.00
#
_symmetry.space_group_name_H-M   'P 1'
#
loop_
_entity.id
_entity.type
_entity.pdbx_description
1 polymer ?
#
loop_
_entity_poly.entity_id
_entity_poly.type
_entity_poly.pdbx_seq_one_letter_code
_entity_poly.pdbx_strand_id
1 'polypeptide(L)'
;MSRWLWPQPDKKNWLVVTDVKKGIIRVYNEKGDLLTEKKDLSEVVVRLIEKNFFDTVGIKLSELGDPLNPVFRTEEETGKGEKKGGFVEPDPMFA
;
A
#
# COMPACT_ATOMS: atom_id res chain seq x y z
N MET A 1 5.81 -6.41 3.15
CA MET A 1 4.35 -6.44 2.96
C MET A 1 4.09 -6.67 1.49
N SER A 2 3.16 -7.56 1.17
CA SER A 2 2.72 -7.81 -0.19
C SER A 2 1.32 -7.24 -0.38
N ARG A 3 1.07 -6.72 -1.58
CA ARG A 3 -0.21 -6.12 -1.95
C ARG A 3 -0.75 -6.85 -3.17
N TRP A 4 -2.01 -7.23 -3.08
CA TRP A 4 -2.69 -8.02 -4.08
C TRP A 4 -3.99 -7.32 -4.45
N LEU A 5 -4.26 -7.25 -5.75
CA LEU A 5 -5.58 -6.90 -6.25
C LEU A 5 -6.39 -8.18 -6.34
N TRP A 6 -7.55 -8.24 -5.69
CA TRP A 6 -8.43 -9.39 -5.71
C TRP A 6 -9.74 -9.03 -6.44
N PRO A 7 -9.89 -9.42 -7.72
CA PRO A 7 -11.10 -9.18 -8.49
C PRO A 7 -12.29 -9.96 -7.92
N GLN A 8 -13.40 -9.28 -7.70
CA GLN A 8 -14.66 -9.85 -7.26
C GLN A 8 -15.61 -10.05 -8.45
N PRO A 9 -16.53 -11.03 -8.39
CA PRO A 9 -17.48 -11.31 -9.47
C PRO A 9 -18.37 -10.11 -9.82
N ASP A 10 -18.64 -9.20 -8.88
CA ASP A 10 -19.46 -7.99 -9.08
C ASP A 10 -18.72 -6.82 -9.77
N LYS A 11 -17.64 -7.11 -10.54
CA LYS A 11 -16.74 -6.10 -11.15
C LYS A 11 -16.05 -5.16 -10.15
N LYS A 12 -15.98 -5.55 -8.89
CA LYS A 12 -15.30 -4.78 -7.84
C LYS A 12 -13.90 -5.30 -7.64
N ASN A 13 -12.95 -4.43 -7.30
CA ASN A 13 -11.59 -4.85 -6.96
C ASN A 13 -11.30 -4.63 -5.48
N TRP A 14 -10.95 -5.69 -4.76
CA TRP A 14 -10.54 -5.56 -3.36
C TRP A 14 -9.03 -5.49 -3.25
N LEU A 15 -8.54 -4.64 -2.36
CA LEU A 15 -7.12 -4.58 -2.04
C LEU A 15 -6.84 -5.51 -0.87
N VAL A 16 -5.93 -6.46 -1.06
CA VAL A 16 -5.47 -7.34 0.01
C VAL A 16 -4.03 -7.00 0.36
N VAL A 17 -3.80 -6.68 1.63
CA VAL A 17 -2.48 -6.42 2.17
C VAL A 17 -2.11 -7.55 3.12
N THR A 18 -0.99 -8.20 2.83
CA THR A 18 -0.47 -9.31 3.60
C THR A 18 0.88 -8.94 4.23
N ASP A 19 1.05 -9.27 5.50
CA ASP A 19 2.31 -9.15 6.22
C ASP A 19 2.67 -10.49 6.84
N VAL A 20 3.57 -11.19 6.16
CA VAL A 20 4.01 -12.53 6.56
C VAL A 20 4.74 -12.51 7.91
N LYS A 21 5.56 -11.48 8.16
CA LYS A 21 6.34 -11.37 9.40
C LYS A 21 5.45 -11.05 10.60
N LYS A 22 4.41 -10.25 10.40
CA LYS A 22 3.45 -9.90 11.45
C LYS A 22 2.29 -10.88 11.57
N GLY A 23 2.12 -11.81 10.63
CA GLY A 23 1.00 -12.75 10.64
C GLY A 23 -0.34 -12.08 10.35
N ILE A 24 -0.37 -11.07 9.47
CA ILE A 24 -1.55 -10.23 9.24
C ILE A 24 -2.02 -10.33 7.79
N ILE A 25 -3.34 -10.43 7.61
CA ILE A 25 -4.01 -10.29 6.33
C ILE A 25 -5.14 -9.28 6.49
N ARG A 26 -5.15 -8.24 5.66
CA ARG A 26 -6.17 -7.20 5.62
C ARG A 26 -6.79 -7.12 4.24
N VAL A 27 -8.11 -7.03 4.19
CA VAL A 27 -8.89 -6.92 2.97
C VAL A 27 -9.66 -5.62 3.01
N TYR A 28 -9.47 -4.79 1.99
CA TYR A 28 -10.10 -3.50 1.82
C TYR A 28 -10.99 -3.51 0.58
N ASN A 29 -12.12 -2.82 0.65
CA ASN A 29 -12.98 -2.60 -0.51
C ASN A 29 -12.43 -1.48 -1.42
N GLU A 30 -13.08 -1.19 -2.54
CA GLU A 30 -12.67 -0.14 -3.48
C GLU A 30 -12.69 1.29 -2.90
N LYS A 31 -13.44 1.51 -1.82
CA LYS A 31 -13.55 2.81 -1.16
C LYS A 31 -12.48 3.04 -0.10
N GLY A 32 -11.70 2.01 0.22
CA GLY A 32 -10.71 2.05 1.29
C GLY A 32 -11.18 1.50 2.64
N ASP A 33 -12.43 1.04 2.74
CA ASP A 33 -12.94 0.48 3.99
C ASP A 33 -12.36 -0.91 4.23
N LEU A 34 -11.88 -1.15 5.45
CA LEU A 34 -11.43 -2.44 5.90
C LEU A 34 -12.63 -3.39 6.07
N LEU A 35 -12.74 -4.38 5.18
CA LEU A 35 -13.78 -5.39 5.24
C LEU A 35 -13.44 -6.50 6.24
N THR A 36 -12.17 -6.89 6.28
CA THR A 36 -11.73 -8.01 7.11
C THR A 36 -10.27 -7.83 7.50
N GLU A 37 -9.98 -8.14 8.75
CA GLU A 37 -8.64 -8.24 9.28
C GLU A 37 -8.48 -9.58 10.01
N LYS A 38 -7.42 -10.31 9.66
CA LYS A 38 -6.94 -11.48 10.40
C LYS A 38 -5.55 -11.16 10.91
N LYS A 39 -5.34 -11.41 12.19
CA LYS A 39 -4.08 -11.20 12.93
C LYS A 39 -3.66 -12.52 13.58
N ASP A 40 -2.44 -12.55 14.11
CA ASP A 40 -1.87 -13.67 14.86
C ASP A 40 -1.79 -14.97 14.04
N LEU A 41 -1.71 -14.86 12.71
CA LEU A 41 -1.46 -16.00 11.84
C LEU A 41 0.02 -16.37 11.88
N SER A 42 0.34 -17.65 11.80
CA SER A 42 1.74 -18.06 11.64
C SER A 42 2.27 -17.63 10.28
N GLU A 43 3.59 -17.39 10.20
CA GLU A 43 4.25 -17.04 8.94
C GLU A 43 3.92 -18.05 7.82
N VAL A 44 3.94 -19.34 8.17
CA VAL A 44 3.63 -20.44 7.25
C VAL A 44 2.21 -20.33 6.70
N VAL A 45 1.23 -20.00 7.54
CA VAL A 45 -0.17 -19.86 7.12
C VAL A 45 -0.32 -18.68 6.15
N VAL A 46 0.31 -17.54 6.44
CA VAL A 46 0.24 -16.38 5.53
C VAL A 46 0.87 -16.72 4.17
N ARG A 47 2.04 -17.35 4.15
CA ARG A 47 2.68 -17.80 2.90
C ARG A 47 1.82 -18.80 2.12
N LEU A 48 1.16 -19.71 2.82
CA LEU A 48 0.29 -20.71 2.20
C LEU A 48 -0.91 -20.04 1.53
N ILE A 49 -1.51 -19.04 2.18
CA ILE A 49 -2.62 -18.27 1.61
C ILE A 49 -2.15 -17.44 0.42
N GLU A 50 -0.99 -16.76 0.52
CA GLU A 50 -0.40 -16.04 -0.61
C GLU A 50 -0.20 -16.94 -1.82
N LYS A 51 0.42 -18.11 -1.63
CA LYS A 51 0.78 -19.01 -2.73
C LYS A 51 -0.40 -19.81 -3.30
N ASN A 52 -1.35 -20.25 -2.48
CA ASN A 52 -2.45 -21.09 -2.97
C ASN A 52 -3.66 -20.27 -3.41
N PHE A 53 -3.95 -19.17 -2.71
CA PHE A 53 -5.14 -18.38 -2.97
C PHE A 53 -4.79 -17.17 -3.83
N PHE A 54 -3.96 -16.25 -3.34
CA PHE A 54 -3.71 -14.99 -4.04
C PHE A 54 -2.92 -15.15 -5.34
N ASP A 55 -2.10 -16.20 -5.48
CA ASP A 55 -1.48 -16.55 -6.77
C ASP A 55 -2.50 -17.02 -7.82
N THR A 56 -3.63 -17.59 -7.37
CA THR A 56 -4.68 -18.12 -8.26
C THR A 56 -5.72 -17.06 -8.60
N VAL A 57 -6.18 -16.30 -7.61
CA VAL A 57 -7.31 -15.36 -7.77
C VAL A 57 -6.91 -13.90 -7.70
N GLY A 58 -5.70 -13.61 -7.23
CA GLY A 58 -5.19 -12.27 -7.07
C GLY A 58 -4.23 -11.89 -8.19
N ILE A 59 -4.01 -10.60 -8.35
CA ILE A 59 -2.95 -10.05 -9.19
C ILE A 59 -1.99 -9.34 -8.26
N LYS A 60 -0.74 -9.79 -8.24
CA LYS A 60 0.28 -9.20 -7.39
C LYS A 60 0.62 -7.82 -7.92
N LEU A 61 0.40 -6.77 -7.12
CA LEU A 61 0.60 -5.39 -7.58
C LEU A 61 2.06 -5.10 -7.96
N SER A 62 3.03 -5.85 -7.41
CA SER A 62 4.43 -5.74 -7.81
C SER A 62 4.73 -6.23 -9.23
N GLU A 63 3.89 -7.11 -9.78
CA GLU A 63 4.08 -7.71 -11.12
C GLU A 63 3.41 -6.88 -12.21
N LEU A 64 2.42 -6.08 -11.83
CA LEU A 64 1.72 -5.17 -12.74
C LEU A 64 2.63 -4.04 -13.25
N GLY A 65 3.74 -3.72 -12.58
CA GLY A 65 4.66 -2.64 -12.96
C GLY A 65 3.95 -1.29 -13.03
N ASP A 66 3.77 -0.62 -11.88
CA ASP A 66 2.97 0.60 -11.70
C ASP A 66 1.94 0.93 -12.80
N PRO A 67 0.76 0.28 -12.80
CA PRO A 67 -0.39 0.83 -13.48
C PRO A 67 -1.56 0.97 -12.52
N LEU A 68 -2.07 2.19 -12.49
CA LEU A 68 -3.38 2.59 -11.96
C LEU A 68 -3.49 2.51 -10.45
N ASN A 69 -2.99 3.57 -9.82
CA ASN A 69 -3.50 4.16 -8.59
C ASN A 69 -5.04 4.08 -8.50
N PRO A 70 -5.65 3.19 -7.68
CA PRO A 70 -7.01 3.36 -7.23
C PRO A 70 -6.90 3.93 -5.82
N VAL A 71 -6.72 5.24 -5.67
CA VAL A 71 -6.93 6.02 -4.43
C VAL A 71 -6.77 5.21 -3.13
N PHE A 72 -5.57 4.69 -2.88
CA PHE A 72 -5.19 4.16 -1.57
C PHE A 72 -3.97 4.95 -1.11
N ARG A 73 -4.16 6.26 -0.95
CA ARG A 73 -3.27 7.05 -0.10
C ARG A 73 -3.54 6.62 1.33
N THR A 74 -2.70 5.75 1.86
CA THR A 74 -2.43 5.78 3.30
C THR A 74 -1.86 7.17 3.56
N GLU A 75 -2.56 8.00 4.31
CA GLU A 75 -2.02 9.24 4.86
C GLU A 75 -0.90 8.87 5.86
N GLU A 76 0.26 8.49 5.37
CA GLU A 76 1.50 8.39 6.14
C GLU A 76 2.68 8.83 5.26
N GLU A 77 2.59 10.04 4.69
CA GLU A 77 3.77 10.81 4.28
C GLU A 77 3.50 12.31 4.45
N THR A 78 3.44 12.77 5.71
CA THR A 78 3.70 14.17 6.05
C THR A 78 4.93 14.20 6.94
N GLY A 79 6.09 14.07 6.29
CA GLY A 79 7.35 13.89 6.99
C GLY A 79 8.62 14.25 6.24
N LYS A 80 8.59 15.09 5.19
CA LYS A 80 9.72 15.96 4.76
C LYS A 80 9.38 16.70 3.47
N GLY A 81 8.87 17.91 3.61
CA GLY A 81 9.02 18.93 2.57
C GLY A 81 10.37 19.61 2.74
N GLU A 82 11.23 19.48 1.74
CA GLU A 82 12.38 20.35 1.52
C GLU A 82 12.01 21.83 1.69
N LYS A 83 12.72 22.56 2.55
CA LYS A 83 12.98 23.97 2.30
C LYS A 83 14.44 24.14 1.94
N LYS A 84 14.63 24.50 0.68
CA LYS A 84 15.86 24.92 0.01
C LYS A 84 16.66 25.87 0.91
N GLY A 85 17.84 25.44 1.33
CA GLY A 85 18.92 26.33 1.73
C GLY A 85 19.49 26.97 0.46
N GLY A 86 18.95 28.13 0.09
CA GLY A 86 19.52 29.03 -0.90
C GLY A 86 19.86 30.33 -0.20
N PHE A 87 21.14 30.48 0.14
CA PHE A 87 21.79 31.70 0.59
C PHE A 87 21.37 32.89 -0.29
N VAL A 88 20.76 33.90 0.31
CA VAL A 88 20.45 35.19 -0.34
C VAL A 88 21.47 36.19 0.22
N GLU A 89 22.28 36.78 -0.66
CA GLU A 89 23.25 37.82 -0.32
C GLU A 89 22.56 39.02 0.38
N PRO A 90 23.24 39.72 1.30
CA PRO A 90 22.66 40.86 2.02
C PRO A 90 22.51 42.08 1.10
N ASP A 91 21.38 42.78 1.22
CA ASP A 91 21.11 44.04 0.53
C ASP A 91 22.18 45.12 0.89
N PRO A 92 22.68 45.88 -0.10
CA PRO A 92 23.57 46.99 0.13
C PRO A 92 22.81 48.16 0.76
N MET A 93 23.20 48.55 1.97
CA MET A 93 22.75 49.79 2.62
C MET A 93 23.31 50.97 1.83
N PHE A 94 22.52 51.53 0.91
CA PHE A 94 22.82 52.77 0.23
C PHE A 94 22.40 53.97 1.10
N ALA A 95 23.39 54.85 1.31
CA ALA A 95 23.36 56.23 1.85
C ALA A 95 23.25 56.40 3.37
#